data_AF-A0A955YCG9-F1
#
_entry.id   AF-A0A955YCG9-F1
#
_cell.length_a   1.000
_cell.length_b   1.000
_cell.length_c   1.000
_cell.angle_alpha   90.00
_cell.angle_beta   90.00
_cell.angle_gamma   90.00
#
_symmetry.space_group_name_H-M   'P 1'
#
loop_
_entity.id
_entity.type
_entity.pdbx_description
1 polymer ?
#
loop_
_entity_poly.entity_id
_entity_poly.type
_entity_poly.pdbx_seq_one_letter_code
_entity_poly.pdbx_strand_id
1 'polypeptide(L)' 'KLLGEAHTGDAVTVRIGHEGPYQELSATSVVASGYGPGDEALATLGIVGPTRMDYPGTMAAVRAVARYVSRILDEA' A
#
# COMPACT_ATOMS: atom_id res chain seq x y z
N LYS A 1 -11.76 5.04 -3.66
CA LYS A 1 -10.60 4.80 -4.56
C LYS A 1 -9.88 3.54 -4.08
N LEU A 2 -9.12 2.80 -4.92
CA LEU A 2 -8.42 1.59 -4.45
C LEU A 2 -7.24 1.89 -3.51
N LEU A 3 -6.39 2.83 -3.90
CA LEU A 3 -5.11 3.13 -3.24
C LEU A 3 -5.09 4.47 -2.49
N GLY A 4 -5.98 5.39 -2.86
CA GLY A 4 -5.99 6.76 -2.35
C GLY A 4 -6.53 6.93 -0.94
N GLU A 5 -6.32 5.95 -0.05
CA GLU A 5 -6.59 6.01 1.40
C GLU A 5 -5.29 5.76 2.21
N ALA A 6 -4.20 5.33 1.55
CA ALA A 6 -2.89 5.14 2.17
C ALA A 6 -2.14 6.48 2.22
N HIS A 7 -2.55 7.35 3.15
CA HIS A 7 -2.10 8.75 3.24
C HIS A 7 -0.95 9.01 4.22
N THR A 8 -0.50 8.01 4.94
CA THR A 8 0.60 8.17 5.91
C THR A 8 1.76 7.28 5.49
N GLY A 9 2.96 7.84 5.35
CA GLY A 9 4.14 7.14 4.83
C GLY A 9 4.49 5.85 5.59
N ASP A 10 4.09 5.77 6.86
CA ASP A 10 4.33 4.60 7.71
C ASP A 10 3.09 3.70 7.92
N ALA A 11 1.90 4.15 7.48
CA ALA A 11 0.67 3.38 7.59
C ALA A 11 0.47 2.48 6.37
N VAL A 12 0.12 1.22 6.62
CA VAL A 12 -0.24 0.27 5.59
C VAL A 12 -1.76 0.11 5.58
N THR A 13 -2.36 0.33 4.42
CA THR A 13 -3.78 0.08 4.17
C THR A 13 -3.94 -1.29 3.53
N VAL A 14 -4.86 -2.09 4.07
CA VAL A 14 -5.19 -3.42 3.54
C VAL A 14 -6.66 -3.44 3.15
N ARG A 15 -6.95 -4.04 2.00
CA ARG A 15 -8.31 -4.27 1.53
C ARG A 15 -8.45 -5.70 1.04
N ILE A 16 -9.48 -6.39 1.51
CA ILE A 16 -9.68 -7.82 1.29
C ILE A 16 -11.01 -8.05 0.57
N GLY A 17 -10.93 -8.54 -0.66
CA GLY A 17 -12.05 -8.94 -1.49
C GLY A 17 -13.11 -7.84 -1.64
N HIS A 18 -14.21 -7.97 -0.92
CA HIS A 18 -15.40 -7.14 -1.06
C HIS A 18 -15.34 -5.81 -0.29
N GLU A 19 -14.23 -5.52 0.39
CA GLU A 19 -14.01 -4.22 1.04
C GLU A 19 -13.81 -3.09 0.01
N GLY A 20 -13.67 -3.43 -1.28
CA GLY A 20 -13.55 -2.55 -2.44
C GLY A 20 -14.87 -2.00 -2.99
N PRO A 21 -14.89 -0.83 -3.65
CA PRO A 21 -16.05 -0.39 -4.44
C PRO A 21 -16.18 -1.15 -5.77
N TYR A 22 -15.21 -2.00 -6.12
CA TYR A 22 -15.14 -2.73 -7.37
C TYR A 22 -15.39 -4.22 -7.12
N GLN A 23 -16.54 -4.73 -7.58
CA GLN A 23 -16.91 -6.13 -7.41
C GLN A 23 -16.03 -7.09 -8.24
N GLU A 24 -15.47 -6.61 -9.34
CA GLU A 24 -14.53 -7.33 -10.19
C GLU A 24 -13.24 -7.71 -9.43
N LEU A 25 -12.94 -6.99 -8.36
CA LEU A 25 -11.77 -7.23 -7.50
C LEU A 25 -12.10 -8.04 -6.24
N SER A 26 -13.32 -8.57 -6.12
CA SER A 26 -13.77 -9.38 -4.98
C SER A 26 -12.91 -10.62 -4.70
N ALA A 27 -12.25 -11.16 -5.72
CA ALA A 27 -11.34 -12.30 -5.60
C ALA A 27 -9.90 -11.90 -5.23
N THR A 28 -9.63 -10.60 -5.06
CA THR A 28 -8.28 -10.05 -4.84
C THR A 28 -8.16 -9.37 -3.48
N SER A 29 -6.93 -9.07 -3.09
CA SER A 29 -6.58 -8.24 -1.96
C SER A 29 -5.53 -7.23 -2.38
N VAL A 30 -5.62 -6.05 -1.79
CA VAL A 30 -4.72 -4.93 -2.07
C VAL A 30 -4.07 -4.53 -0.76
N VAL A 31 -2.74 -4.53 -0.74
CA VAL A 31 -1.93 -4.02 0.38
C VAL A 31 -1.17 -2.82 -0.14
N ALA A 32 -1.34 -1.65 0.46
CA ALA A 32 -0.79 -0.40 -0.05
C ALA A 32 -0.16 0.45 1.06
N SER A 33 0.85 1.24 0.71
CA SER A 33 1.51 2.21 1.59
C SER A 33 1.80 3.49 0.83
N GLY A 34 1.62 4.62 1.50
CA GLY A 34 2.06 5.92 1.00
C GLY A 34 3.58 6.02 1.01
N TYR A 35 4.14 6.83 0.12
CA TYR A 35 5.54 7.23 0.12
C TYR A 35 5.66 8.71 -0.30
N GLY A 36 6.71 9.38 0.16
CA GLY A 36 6.99 10.78 -0.11
C GLY A 36 8.01 11.33 0.88
N PRO A 37 8.49 12.57 0.69
CA PRO A 37 9.49 13.17 1.54
C PRO A 37 8.92 13.51 2.92
N GLY A 38 9.73 13.28 3.96
CA GLY A 38 9.36 13.46 5.35
C GLY A 38 8.12 12.64 5.76
N ASP A 39 7.16 13.30 6.41
CA ASP A 39 5.91 12.68 6.89
C ASP A 39 4.75 12.78 5.86
N GLU A 40 4.99 13.35 4.69
CA GLU A 40 3.95 13.59 3.68
C GLU A 40 3.94 12.49 2.61
N ALA A 41 2.81 11.78 2.47
CA ALA A 41 2.64 10.80 1.41
C ALA A 41 2.23 11.48 0.09
N LEU A 42 3.20 11.67 -0.82
CA LEU A 42 2.96 12.23 -2.16
C LEU A 42 2.27 11.25 -3.10
N ALA A 43 2.55 9.96 -2.96
CA ALA A 43 2.01 8.91 -3.81
C ALA A 43 1.88 7.59 -3.04
N THR A 44 1.30 6.58 -3.67
CA THR A 44 1.04 5.28 -3.05
C THR A 44 1.62 4.17 -3.93
N LEU A 45 2.19 3.15 -3.29
CA LEU A 45 2.55 1.89 -3.93
C LEU A 45 1.81 0.74 -3.24
N GLY A 46 1.66 -0.39 -3.93
CA GLY A 46 0.96 -1.54 -3.35
C GLY A 46 1.14 -2.85 -4.10
N ILE A 47 0.72 -3.93 -3.46
CA ILE A 47 0.70 -5.29 -3.97
C ILE A 47 -0.76 -5.71 -4.15
N VAL A 48 -1.05 -6.39 -5.27
CA VAL A 48 -2.33 -7.05 -5.53
C VAL A 48 -2.11 -8.55 -5.50
N GLY A 49 -2.91 -9.27 -4.73
CA GLY A 49 -2.82 -10.72 -4.57
C GLY A 49 -4.18 -11.39 -4.38
N PRO A 50 -4.24 -12.72 -4.19
CA PRO A 50 -5.47 -13.41 -3.81
C PRO A 50 -5.91 -13.04 -2.38
N THR A 51 -7.17 -13.31 -2.04
CA THR A 51 -7.71 -13.09 -0.67
C THR A 51 -7.06 -13.95 0.41
N ARG A 52 -6.39 -15.05 0.03
CA ARG A 52 -5.52 -15.82 0.91
C ARG A 52 -4.07 -15.61 0.48
N MET A 53 -3.44 -14.58 1.02
CA MET A 53 -2.02 -14.27 0.85
C MET A 53 -1.30 -14.22 2.21
N ASP A 54 0.04 -14.23 2.19
CA ASP A 54 0.85 -13.94 3.38
C ASP A 54 0.80 -12.43 3.68
N TYR A 55 -0.23 -12.00 4.42
CA TYR A 55 -0.41 -10.59 4.77
C TYR A 55 0.76 -10.02 5.60
N PRO A 56 1.25 -10.68 6.67
CA PRO A 56 2.40 -10.18 7.43
C PRO A 56 3.63 -9.92 6.54
N GLY A 57 4.02 -10.88 5.69
CA GLY A 57 5.15 -10.73 4.78
C GLY A 57 4.92 -9.63 3.75
N THR A 58 3.72 -9.57 3.16
CA THR A 58 3.35 -8.57 2.16
C THR A 58 3.32 -7.16 2.74
N MET A 59 2.75 -6.96 3.93
CA MET A 59 2.72 -5.68 4.63
C MET A 59 4.12 -5.22 5.02
N ALA A 60 5.00 -6.13 5.42
CA ALA A 60 6.40 -5.81 5.70
C ALA A 60 7.15 -5.38 4.43
N ALA A 61 6.97 -6.11 3.33
CA ALA A 61 7.61 -5.81 2.05
C ALA A 61 7.17 -4.44 1.50
N VAL A 62 5.86 -4.17 1.45
CA VAL A 62 5.31 -2.90 0.94
C VAL A 62 5.85 -1.71 1.74
N ARG A 63 5.92 -1.85 3.07
CA ARG A 63 6.42 -0.81 3.97
C ARG A 63 7.91 -0.56 3.77
N ALA A 64 8.70 -1.63 3.61
CA ALA A 64 10.13 -1.51 3.35
C ALA A 64 10.40 -0.76 2.04
N VAL A 65 9.67 -1.08 0.97
CA VAL A 65 9.80 -0.39 -0.32
C VAL A 65 9.33 1.07 -0.22
N ALA A 66 8.22 1.35 0.46
CA ALA A 66 7.72 2.71 0.66
C ALA A 66 8.75 3.60 1.39
N ARG A 67 9.36 3.10 2.46
CA ARG A 67 10.45 3.81 3.16
C ARG A 67 11.68 4.01 2.29
N TYR A 68 12.05 3.00 1.51
CA TYR A 68 13.19 3.08 0.60
C TYR A 68 12.99 4.17 -0.46
N VAL A 69 11.81 4.22 -1.08
CA VAL A 69 11.47 5.24 -2.08
C VAL A 69 11.37 6.62 -1.44
N SER A 70 10.76 6.73 -0.25
CA SER A 70 10.66 7.99 0.49
C SER A 70 12.04 8.59 0.76
N ARG A 71 13.01 7.79 1.22
CA ARG A 71 14.39 8.23 1.42
C ARG A 71 15.07 8.71 0.13
N ILE A 72 14.83 8.06 -1.01
CA ILE A 72 15.36 8.53 -2.30
C ILE A 72 14.79 9.90 -2.66
N LEU A 73 13.51 10.13 -2.37
CA LEU A 73 12.84 11.40 -2.64
C LEU A 73 13.24 12.51 -1.66
N ASP A 74 13.60 12.16 -0.42
CA ASP A 74 14.18 13.10 0.55
C ASP A 74 15.59 13.58 0.13
N GLU A 75 16.34 12.73 -0.55
CA GLU A 75 17.71 13.01 -1.02
C GLU A 75 17.75 13.77 -2.37
N ALA A 76 16.61 13.92 -3.05
CA ALA A 76 16.47 14.52 -4.38
C ALA A 76 16.05 16.00 -4.34
#